data_AF-A0AAE3LZ06-F1
#
_entry.id   AF-A0AAE3LZ06-F1
#
_cell.length_a   1.000
_cell.length_b   1.000
_cell.length_c   1.000
_cell.angle_alpha   90.00
_cell.angle_beta   90.00
_cell.angle_gamma   90.00
#
_symmetry.space_group_name_H-M   'P 1'
#
loop_
_entity.id
_entity.type
_entity.pdbx_description
1 polymer ?
#
loop_
_entity_poly.entity_id
_entity_poly.type
_entity_poly.pdbx_seq_one_letter_code
_entity_poly.pdbx_strand_id
1 'polypeptide(L)' 'TPELSTTGGTSDARFVKDHCPVVEVGLVGKTMHQVDECVPVEQITQLKAIYARILRDYFN' A
#
# COMPACT_ATOMS: atom_id res chain seq x y z
N THR A 1 -2.85 -14.20 6.06
CA THR A 1 -2.83 -13.71 4.66
C THR A 1 -3.57 -12.38 4.61
N PRO A 2 -3.16 -11.41 3.77
CA PRO A 2 -3.86 -10.13 3.66
C PRO A 2 -5.29 -10.32 3.15
N GLU A 3 -6.20 -9.47 3.59
CA GLU A 3 -7.57 -9.42 3.07
C GLU A 3 -7.57 -8.70 1.72
N LEU A 4 -8.23 -9.30 0.71
CA LEU A 4 -8.45 -8.65 -0.58
C LEU A 4 -9.74 -7.85 -0.48
N SER A 5 -9.64 -6.52 -0.60
CA SER A 5 -10.77 -5.61 -0.47
C SER A 5 -10.75 -4.54 -1.55
N THR A 6 -11.94 -4.05 -1.90
CA THR A 6 -12.16 -2.85 -2.74
C THR A 6 -12.83 -1.72 -1.96
N THR A 7 -12.82 -1.80 -0.63
CA THR A 7 -13.38 -0.77 0.26
C THR A 7 -12.41 0.40 0.44
N GLY A 8 -12.92 1.55 0.86
CA GLY A 8 -12.10 2.72 1.17
C GLY A 8 -12.26 3.82 0.12
N GLY A 9 -11.18 4.55 -0.14
CA GLY A 9 -11.14 5.63 -1.11
C GLY A 9 -10.89 5.16 -2.54
N THR A 10 -10.45 6.09 -3.39
CA THR A 10 -9.95 5.79 -4.74
C THR A 10 -8.48 6.18 -4.85
N SER A 11 -7.75 5.55 -5.76
CA SER A 11 -6.39 5.96 -6.13
C SER A 11 -6.28 6.25 -7.63
N ASP A 12 -5.07 6.64 -8.05
CA ASP A 12 -4.73 6.79 -9.47
C ASP A 12 -4.58 5.45 -10.21
N ALA A 13 -4.69 4.31 -9.52
CA ALA A 13 -4.77 2.99 -10.12
C ALA A 13 -5.89 2.90 -11.19
N ARG A 14 -6.96 3.69 -11.04
CA ARG A 14 -8.05 3.79 -12.03
C ARG A 14 -7.56 4.17 -13.43
N PHE A 15 -6.42 4.86 -13.55
CA PHE A 15 -5.82 5.26 -14.81
C PHE A 15 -4.82 4.22 -15.36
N VAL A 16 -4.25 3.37 -14.49
CA VAL A 16 -3.19 2.42 -14.84
C VAL A 16 -3.73 1.01 -15.12
N LYS A 17 -4.87 0.66 -14.53
CA LYS A 17 -5.45 -0.71 -14.58
C LYS A 17 -5.69 -1.27 -15.98
N ASP A 18 -5.83 -0.41 -16.99
CA ASP A 18 -6.00 -0.84 -18.39
C ASP A 18 -4.69 -1.30 -19.05
N HIS A 19 -3.55 -1.00 -18.44
CA HIS A 19 -2.23 -1.34 -18.94
C HIS A 19 -1.62 -2.56 -18.27
N CYS A 20 -1.94 -2.80 -16.99
CA CYS A 20 -1.43 -3.93 -16.23
C CYS A 20 -2.33 -4.25 -15.02
N PRO A 21 -2.21 -5.46 -14.43
CA PRO A 21 -2.81 -5.74 -13.14
C PRO A 21 -2.27 -4.80 -12.06
N VAL A 22 -3.17 -4.23 -11.25
CA VAL A 22 -2.81 -3.29 -10.17
C VAL A 22 -3.33 -3.82 -8.85
N VAL A 23 -2.51 -3.69 -7.81
CA VAL A 23 -2.86 -3.92 -6.42
C VAL A 23 -2.37 -2.74 -5.59
N GLU A 24 -3.11 -2.39 -4.54
CA GLU A 24 -2.73 -1.34 -3.61
C GLU A 24 -2.28 -1.95 -2.28
N VAL A 25 -1.15 -1.49 -1.75
CA VAL A 25 -0.65 -1.88 -0.42
C VAL A 25 0.04 -0.70 0.24
N GLY A 26 -0.23 -0.48 1.51
CA GLY A 26 0.28 0.69 2.23
C GLY A 26 0.12 0.60 3.73
N LEU A 27 0.36 1.74 4.39
CA LEU A 27 0.18 1.89 5.83
C LEU A 27 -1.29 1.90 6.21
N VAL A 28 -1.57 1.65 7.49
CA VAL A 28 -2.93 1.77 8.01
C VAL A 28 -3.27 3.25 8.18
N GLY A 29 -4.12 3.80 7.31
CA GLY A 29 -4.53 5.21 7.30
C GLY A 29 -5.47 5.65 8.44
N LYS A 30 -5.25 5.18 9.68
CA LYS A 30 -6.13 5.46 10.84
C LYS A 30 -6.32 6.96 11.11
N THR A 31 -5.27 7.75 10.91
CA THR A 31 -5.27 9.20 11.12
C THR A 31 -5.14 9.98 9.82
N MET A 32 -5.28 9.32 8.66
CA MET A 32 -5.13 9.96 7.35
C MET A 32 -6.18 11.07 7.21
N HIS A 33 -5.76 12.25 6.75
CA HIS A 33 -6.61 13.45 6.61
C HIS A 33 -7.16 14.01 7.93
N GLN A 34 -6.50 13.74 9.07
CA GLN A 34 -6.85 14.32 10.37
C GLN A 34 -5.75 15.26 10.86
N VAL A 35 -6.08 16.13 11.82
CA VAL A 35 -5.06 16.91 12.55
C VAL A 35 -4.15 15.92 13.31
N ASP A 36 -2.85 16.22 13.36
CA ASP A 36 -1.83 15.36 13.95
C ASP A 36 -1.73 13.96 13.31
N GLU A 37 -1.90 13.89 11.98
CA GLU A 37 -1.68 12.67 11.20
C GLU A 37 -0.31 12.04 11.53
N CYS A 38 -0.34 10.78 11.97
CA CYS A 38 0.86 10.07 12.38
C CYS A 38 0.77 8.56 12.15
N VAL A 39 1.92 7.92 12.15
CA VAL A 39 2.04 6.47 12.02
C VAL A 39 3.25 5.98 12.83
N PRO A 40 3.22 4.78 13.42
CA PRO A 40 4.40 4.24 14.08
C PRO A 40 5.56 4.06 13.09
N VAL A 41 6.76 4.52 13.48
CA VAL A 41 7.98 4.42 12.66
C VAL A 41 8.30 2.96 12.28
N GLU A 42 7.96 2.01 13.16
CA GLU A 42 8.13 0.59 12.88
C GLU A 42 7.33 0.13 11.64
N GLN A 43 6.12 0.65 11.43
CA GLN A 43 5.29 0.28 10.26
C GLN A 43 5.93 0.76 8.95
N ILE A 44 6.65 1.89 8.96
CA ILE A 44 7.42 2.35 7.80
C ILE A 44 8.52 1.34 7.45
N THR A 45 9.24 0.87 8.46
CA THR A 45 10.33 -0.10 8.28
C THR A 45 9.79 -1.45 7.78
N GLN A 46 8.65 -1.89 8.30
CA GLN A 46 7.96 -3.09 7.84
C GLN A 46 7.47 -2.95 6.40
N LEU A 47 6.86 -1.82 6.04
CA LEU A 47 6.39 -1.55 4.67
C LEU A 47 7.55 -1.56 3.66
N LYS A 48 8.70 -0.97 4.02
CA LYS A 48 9.94 -1.06 3.23
C LYS A 48 10.34 -2.51 2.98
N ALA A 49 10.33 -3.36 4.01
CA ALA A 49 10.70 -4.76 3.87
C ALA A 49 9.75 -5.54 2.95
N ILE A 50 8.44 -5.22 3.00
CA ILE A 50 7.43 -5.80 2.12
C ILE A 50 7.69 -5.41 0.66
N TYR A 51 7.88 -4.12 0.36
CA TYR A 51 8.20 -3.67 -1.00
C TYR A 51 9.50 -4.29 -1.54
N ALA A 52 10.55 -4.34 -0.73
CA ALA A 52 11.81 -4.96 -1.12
C ALA A 52 11.64 -6.45 -1.46
N ARG A 53 10.81 -7.17 -0.69
CA ARG A 53 10.47 -8.56 -0.98
C ARG A 53 9.69 -8.68 -2.29
N ILE A 54 8.68 -7.84 -2.52
CA ILE A 54 7.88 -7.88 -3.76
C ILE A 54 8.79 -7.70 -4.98
N LEU A 55 9.69 -6.70 -4.96
CA LEU A 55 10.61 -6.44 -6.06
C LEU A 55 11.57 -7.62 -6.26
N ARG A 56 12.16 -8.13 -5.18
CA ARG A 56 13.04 -9.30 -5.25
C ARG A 56 12.34 -10.52 -5.80
N ASP A 57 11.13 -10.81 -5.34
CA ASP A 57 10.37 -11.99 -5.75
C ASP A 57 9.82 -11.82 -7.19
N TYR A 58 9.73 -10.59 -7.73
CA TYR A 58 9.31 -10.31 -9.12
C TYR A 58 10.45 -10.39 -10.15
N PHE A 59 11.66 -9.94 -9.79
CA PHE A 59 12.80 -9.86 -10.70
C PHE A 59 13.77 -11.04 -10.64
N ASN A 60 13.59 -11.95 -9.67
CA ASN A 60 14.33 -13.21 -9.58
C ASN A 60 13.51 -14.37 -10.11
#